data_AF-A0A7S0PBU4-F1
#
_entry.id   AF-A0A7S0PBU4-F1
#
_cell.length_a   1.000
_cell.length_b   1.000
_cell.length_c   1.000
_cell.angle_alpha   90.00
_cell.angle_beta   90.00
_cell.angle_gamma   90.00
#
_symmetry.space_group_name_H-M   'P 1'
#
loop_
_entity.id
_entity.type
_entity.pdbx_description
1 polymer ?
#
loop_
_entity_poly.entity_id
_entity_poly.type
_entity_poly.pdbx_seq_one_letter_code
_entity_poly.pdbx_strand_id
1 'polypeptide(L)'
;EETGAVFRNIESVRDAHTQLKAVMDAASEADSVGQGIKALHAGLSSMASSLRTTYAHFLGSNSSALRTLDAVSSRPEVRKALATRDERVAGASLRDLLLRPAERLDEVRNLCQDLVLLSGPDDPAAAAAEACRDIVRGIISHGRDAGVARPA
;
A
#
# COMPACT_ATOMS: atom_id res chain seq x y z
N GLU A 1 10.75 16.27 15.95
CA GLU A 1 9.39 15.80 16.28
C GLU A 1 8.46 15.85 15.06
N GLU A 2 8.38 16.98 14.36
CA GLU A 2 7.52 17.18 13.17
C GLU A 2 7.83 16.23 11.98
N THR A 3 9.11 15.93 11.71
CA THR A 3 9.50 14.95 10.66
C THR A 3 8.92 13.57 10.92
N GLY A 4 8.94 13.11 12.18
CA GLY A 4 8.36 11.82 12.57
C GLY A 4 6.83 11.82 12.51
N ALA A 5 6.19 12.99 12.56
CA ALA A 5 4.76 13.13 12.35
C ALA A 5 4.39 13.07 10.86
N VAL A 6 5.20 13.65 9.96
CA VAL A 6 4.97 13.63 8.49
C VAL A 6 5.20 12.24 7.90
N PHE A 7 6.23 11.52 8.35
CA PHE A 7 6.58 10.19 7.80
C PHE A 7 6.09 9.02 8.66
N ARG A 8 5.12 9.27 9.54
CA ARG A 8 4.65 8.25 10.48
C ARG A 8 4.16 7.02 9.72
N ASN A 9 4.64 5.84 10.13
CA ASN A 9 4.26 4.53 9.59
C ASN A 9 4.61 4.28 8.10
N ILE A 10 5.25 5.22 7.40
CA ILE A 10 5.64 5.04 5.99
C ILE A 10 6.71 3.93 5.85
N GLU A 11 7.62 3.85 6.82
CA GLU A 11 8.69 2.83 6.84
C GLU A 11 8.11 1.43 7.02
N SER A 12 7.12 1.28 7.91
CA SER A 12 6.42 0.01 8.08
C SER A 12 5.68 -0.42 6.80
N VAL A 13 5.06 0.53 6.09
CA VAL A 13 4.44 0.25 4.78
C VAL A 13 5.49 -0.17 3.75
N ARG A 14 6.65 0.49 3.69
CA ARG A 14 7.77 0.11 2.82
C ARG A 14 8.27 -1.31 3.12
N ASP A 15 8.45 -1.64 4.39
CA ASP A 15 8.97 -2.94 4.81
C ASP A 15 7.96 -4.06 4.49
N ALA A 16 6.67 -3.80 4.68
CA ALA A 16 5.60 -4.71 4.28
C ALA A 16 5.58 -4.94 2.75
N HIS A 17 5.80 -3.91 1.93
CA HIS A 17 5.93 -4.08 0.47
C HIS A 17 7.19 -4.82 0.07
N THR A 18 8.30 -4.63 0.77
CA THR A 18 9.54 -5.37 0.53
C THR A 18 9.30 -6.86 0.74
N GLN A 19 8.62 -7.23 1.82
CA GLN A 19 8.23 -8.61 2.10
C GLN A 19 7.26 -9.16 1.05
N LEU A 20 6.28 -8.36 0.63
CA LEU A 20 5.31 -8.77 -0.40
C LEU A 20 6.02 -9.02 -1.74
N LYS A 21 6.98 -8.17 -2.10
CA LYS A 21 7.81 -8.37 -3.29
C LYS A 21 8.58 -9.68 -3.21
N ALA A 22 9.19 -9.99 -2.07
CA ALA A 22 9.91 -11.25 -1.89
C ALA A 22 9.00 -12.49 -2.04
N VAL A 23 7.76 -12.42 -1.56
CA VAL A 23 6.75 -13.46 -1.78
C VAL A 23 6.42 -13.62 -3.27
N MET A 24 6.23 -12.51 -3.99
CA MET A 24 5.94 -12.52 -5.42
C MET A 24 7.12 -13.05 -6.23
N ASP A 25 8.35 -12.64 -5.90
CA ASP A 25 9.57 -13.11 -6.55
C ASP A 25 9.72 -14.63 -6.36
N ALA A 26 9.59 -15.13 -5.12
CA ALA A 26 9.67 -16.55 -4.83
C ALA A 26 8.58 -17.37 -5.54
N ALA A 27 7.36 -16.82 -5.65
CA ALA A 27 6.29 -17.45 -6.42
C ALA A 27 6.60 -17.51 -7.93
N SER A 28 7.29 -16.50 -8.47
CA SER A 28 7.68 -16.45 -9.89
C SER A 28 8.79 -17.43 -10.26
N GLU A 29 9.59 -17.85 -9.28
CA GLU A 29 10.72 -18.79 -9.43
C GLU A 29 10.30 -20.27 -9.31
N ALA A 30 9.01 -20.55 -9.05
CA ALA A 30 8.52 -21.91 -8.88
C ALA A 30 8.64 -22.74 -10.18
N ASP A 31 8.90 -24.05 -10.05
CA ASP A 31 9.07 -25.00 -11.17
C ASP A 31 7.85 -25.07 -12.10
N SER A 32 6.68 -24.63 -11.64
CA SER A 32 5.46 -24.56 -12.43
C SER A 32 4.57 -23.40 -12.00
N VAL A 33 3.77 -22.89 -12.95
CA VAL A 33 2.76 -21.84 -12.71
C VAL A 33 1.82 -22.22 -11.58
N GLY A 34 1.37 -23.48 -11.53
CA GLY A 34 0.47 -23.96 -10.48
C GLY A 34 1.10 -23.95 -9.08
N GLN A 35 2.40 -24.25 -8.97
CA GLN A 35 3.13 -24.13 -7.69
C GLN A 35 3.37 -22.66 -7.32
N GLY A 36 3.69 -21.81 -8.30
CA GLY A 36 3.84 -20.38 -8.09
C GLY A 36 2.57 -19.73 -7.55
N ILE A 37 1.41 -20.05 -8.12
CA ILE A 37 0.12 -19.57 -7.64
C ILE A 37 -0.17 -20.03 -6.21
N LYS A 38 0.11 -21.30 -5.88
CA LYS A 38 -0.05 -21.83 -4.51
C LYS A 38 0.87 -21.14 -3.51
N ALA A 39 2.12 -20.90 -3.89
CA ALA A 39 3.10 -20.18 -3.07
C ALA A 39 2.67 -18.73 -2.84
N LEU A 40 2.20 -18.05 -3.89
CA LEU A 40 1.66 -16.70 -3.82
C LEU A 40 0.46 -16.62 -2.87
N HIS A 41 -0.51 -17.52 -3.03
CA HIS A 41 -1.68 -17.59 -2.14
C HIS A 41 -1.25 -17.79 -0.68
N ALA A 42 -0.39 -18.79 -0.40
CA ALA A 42 0.09 -19.06 0.95
C ALA A 42 0.84 -17.86 1.57
N GLY A 43 1.69 -17.19 0.79
CA GLY A 43 2.41 -16.00 1.22
C GLY A 43 1.47 -14.83 1.51
N LEU A 44 0.51 -14.55 0.64
CA LEU A 44 -0.52 -13.52 0.85
C LEU A 44 -1.34 -13.80 2.11
N SER A 45 -1.80 -15.04 2.31
CA SER A 45 -2.56 -15.43 3.50
C SER A 45 -1.74 -15.26 4.79
N SER A 46 -0.46 -15.63 4.78
CA SER A 46 0.44 -15.45 5.92
C SER A 46 0.62 -13.96 6.28
N MET A 47 0.75 -13.11 5.26
CA MET A 47 0.97 -11.67 5.45
C MET A 47 -0.31 -10.87 5.72
N ALA A 48 -1.49 -11.43 5.46
CA ALA A 48 -2.79 -10.76 5.50
C ALA A 48 -3.03 -9.94 6.78
N SER A 49 -2.74 -10.52 7.94
CA SER A 49 -2.94 -9.84 9.23
C SER A 49 -1.97 -8.67 9.42
N SER A 50 -0.69 -8.89 9.11
CA SER A 50 0.35 -7.85 9.20
C SER A 50 0.08 -6.68 8.26
N LEU A 51 -0.32 -6.96 7.02
CA LEU A 51 -0.70 -5.94 6.04
C LEU A 51 -1.89 -5.11 6.51
N ARG A 52 -2.93 -5.76 7.06
CA ARG A 52 -4.10 -5.06 7.64
C ARG A 52 -3.69 -4.10 8.75
N THR A 53 -2.92 -4.56 9.73
CA THR A 53 -2.48 -3.74 10.85
C THR A 53 -1.60 -2.57 10.38
N THR A 54 -0.62 -2.85 9.52
CA THR A 54 0.32 -1.84 9.01
C THR A 54 -0.41 -0.73 8.26
N TYR A 55 -1.32 -1.10 7.36
CA TYR A 55 -2.07 -0.11 6.60
C TYR A 55 -3.14 0.60 7.43
N ALA A 56 -3.77 -0.05 8.41
CA ALA A 56 -4.68 0.61 9.33
C ALA A 56 -3.98 1.74 10.10
N HIS A 57 -2.77 1.48 10.63
CA HIS A 57 -1.96 2.52 11.27
C HIS A 57 -1.55 3.63 10.32
N PHE A 58 -1.09 3.28 9.11
CA PHE A 58 -0.74 4.27 8.10
C PHE A 58 -1.92 5.16 7.75
N LEU A 59 -3.04 4.59 7.29
CA LEU A 59 -4.25 5.32 6.91
C LEU A 59 -4.78 6.16 8.07
N GLY A 60 -4.81 5.60 9.29
CA GLY A 60 -5.20 6.30 10.52
C GLY A 60 -4.36 7.55 10.81
N SER A 61 -3.07 7.52 10.49
CA SER A 61 -2.15 8.63 10.72
C SER A 61 -1.96 9.57 9.54
N ASN A 62 -2.28 9.15 8.31
CA ASN A 62 -1.90 9.86 7.08
C ASN A 62 -2.57 11.24 6.99
N SER A 63 -3.84 11.36 7.37
CA SER A 63 -4.52 12.67 7.40
C SER A 63 -3.83 13.68 8.33
N SER A 64 -3.30 13.22 9.47
CA SER A 64 -2.56 14.07 10.40
C SER A 64 -1.17 14.42 9.87
N ALA A 65 -0.51 13.46 9.22
CA ALA A 65 0.77 13.66 8.54
C ALA A 65 0.66 14.72 7.43
N LEU A 66 -0.38 14.67 6.60
CA LEU A 66 -0.64 15.64 5.54
C LEU A 66 -0.90 17.05 6.09
N ARG A 67 -1.70 17.18 7.16
CA ARG A 67 -1.90 18.49 7.82
C ARG A 67 -0.60 19.05 8.40
N THR A 68 0.23 18.18 8.96
CA THR A 68 1.55 18.58 9.47
C THR A 68 2.45 19.03 8.33
N LEU A 69 2.44 18.31 7.20
CA LEU A 69 3.18 18.67 5.99
C LEU A 69 2.75 20.05 5.47
N ASP A 70 1.44 20.31 5.37
CA ASP A 70 0.92 21.60 4.90
C ASP A 70 1.38 22.74 5.83
N ALA A 71 1.31 22.52 7.15
CA ALA A 71 1.76 23.49 8.15
C ALA A 71 3.26 23.79 8.04
N VAL A 72 4.12 22.78 7.92
CA VAL A 72 5.57 23.00 7.82
C VAL A 72 6.00 23.51 6.44
N SER A 73 5.28 23.17 5.38
CA SER A 73 5.55 23.64 4.00
C SER A 73 5.25 25.13 3.81
N SER A 74 4.50 25.73 4.73
CA SER A 74 4.30 27.18 4.79
C SER A 74 5.58 27.95 5.18
N ARG A 75 6.57 27.27 5.80
CA ARG A 75 7.82 27.90 6.22
C ARG A 75 8.79 28.08 5.04
N PRO A 76 9.38 29.28 4.82
CA PRO A 76 10.20 29.57 3.64
C PRO A 76 11.38 28.61 3.43
N GLU A 77 12.07 28.23 4.51
CA GLU A 77 13.21 27.32 4.50
C GLU A 77 12.84 25.90 4.09
N VAL A 78 11.70 25.41 4.58
CA VAL A 78 11.15 24.09 4.21
C VAL A 78 10.69 24.10 2.76
N ARG A 79 9.97 25.14 2.34
CA ARG A 79 9.52 25.30 0.96
C ARG A 79 10.69 25.31 -0.02
N LYS A 80 11.76 26.05 0.30
CA LYS A 80 12.98 26.08 -0.52
C LYS A 80 13.62 24.69 -0.61
N ALA A 81 13.73 23.97 0.51
CA ALA A 81 14.30 22.63 0.54
C ALA A 81 13.46 21.60 -0.25
N LEU A 82 12.13 21.68 -0.18
CA LEU A 82 11.23 20.82 -0.95
C LEU A 82 11.33 21.11 -2.45
N ALA A 83 11.39 22.38 -2.86
CA ALA A 83 11.53 22.77 -4.27
C ALA A 83 12.83 22.26 -4.90
N THR A 84 13.94 22.23 -4.16
CA THR A 84 15.23 21.67 -4.65
C THR A 84 15.19 20.13 -4.75
N ARG A 85 14.27 19.48 -4.03
CA ARG A 85 14.09 18.02 -4.04
C ARG A 85 13.15 17.56 -5.16
N ASP A 86 12.19 18.40 -5.56
CA ASP A 86 11.20 18.11 -6.60
C ASP A 86 11.88 17.70 -7.94
N GLU A 87 13.03 18.29 -8.24
CA GLU A 87 13.88 17.94 -9.39
C GLU A 87 14.41 16.48 -9.36
N ARG A 88 14.48 15.84 -8.19
CA ARG A 88 15.05 14.50 -8.02
C ARG A 88 14.03 13.36 -8.00
N VAL A 89 12.74 13.67 -7.85
CA VAL A 89 11.67 12.67 -7.69
C VAL A 89 10.61 12.84 -8.77
N ALA A 90 11.02 12.77 -10.04
CA ALA A 90 10.14 12.72 -11.21
C ALA A 90 9.01 13.78 -11.24
N GLY A 91 9.20 14.94 -10.61
CA GLY A 91 8.19 16.00 -10.51
C GLY A 91 6.97 15.69 -9.64
N ALA A 92 7.04 14.68 -8.75
CA ALA A 92 5.97 14.39 -7.79
C ALA A 92 6.21 15.13 -6.48
N SER A 93 5.20 15.87 -6.01
CA SER A 93 5.29 16.58 -4.74
C SER A 93 5.38 15.59 -3.57
N LEU A 94 5.95 16.03 -2.44
CA LEU A 94 5.99 15.21 -1.23
C LEU A 94 4.59 14.79 -0.75
N ARG A 95 3.58 15.63 -1.00
CA ARG A 95 2.18 15.32 -0.71
C ARG A 95 1.71 14.13 -1.55
N ASP A 96 1.96 14.14 -2.85
CA ASP A 96 1.58 13.06 -3.77
C ASP A 96 2.25 11.74 -3.35
N LEU A 97 3.54 11.81 -2.99
CA LEU A 97 4.29 10.64 -2.52
C LEU A 97 3.69 10.00 -1.25
N LEU A 98 3.14 10.81 -0.34
CA LEU A 98 2.49 10.32 0.89
C LEU A 98 1.07 9.77 0.63
N LEU A 99 0.46 10.08 -0.51
CA LEU A 99 -0.83 9.52 -0.92
C LEU A 99 -0.69 8.18 -1.65
N ARG A 100 0.41 7.98 -2.37
CA ARG A 100 0.67 6.77 -3.19
C ARG A 100 0.35 5.43 -2.53
N PRO A 101 0.68 5.16 -1.26
CA PRO A 101 0.35 3.85 -0.69
C PRO A 101 -1.16 3.59 -0.59
N ALA A 102 -1.97 4.63 -0.39
CA ALA A 102 -3.43 4.52 -0.37
C ALA A 102 -3.98 4.33 -1.79
N GLU A 103 -3.48 5.07 -2.77
CA GLU A 103 -3.84 4.93 -4.19
C GLU A 103 -3.51 3.51 -4.69
N ARG A 104 -2.34 3.00 -4.33
CA ARG A 104 -1.89 1.65 -4.71
C ARG A 104 -2.81 0.55 -4.17
N LEU A 105 -3.41 0.73 -2.99
CA LEU A 105 -4.40 -0.23 -2.49
C LEU A 105 -5.63 -0.27 -3.39
N ASP A 106 -6.13 0.88 -3.83
CA ASP A 106 -7.29 0.94 -4.73
C ASP A 106 -6.97 0.31 -6.09
N GLU A 107 -5.77 0.52 -6.63
CA GLU A 107 -5.30 -0.15 -7.85
C GLU A 107 -5.24 -1.67 -7.69
N VAL A 108 -4.60 -2.16 -6.61
CA VAL A 108 -4.46 -3.60 -6.36
C VAL A 108 -5.83 -4.25 -6.15
N ARG A 109 -6.79 -3.57 -5.50
CA ARG A 109 -8.17 -4.06 -5.39
C ARG A 109 -8.76 -4.32 -6.78
N ASN A 110 -8.63 -3.35 -7.68
CA ASN A 110 -9.23 -3.44 -9.02
C ASN A 110 -8.56 -4.55 -9.83
N LEU A 111 -7.21 -4.63 -9.78
CA LEU A 111 -6.46 -5.71 -10.44
C LEU A 111 -6.87 -7.10 -9.93
N CYS A 112 -6.98 -7.28 -8.62
CA CYS A 112 -7.39 -8.55 -8.03
C CYS A 112 -8.87 -8.87 -8.36
N GLN A 113 -9.73 -7.86 -8.51
CA GLN A 113 -11.10 -8.06 -8.98
C GLN A 113 -11.16 -8.49 -10.46
N ASP A 114 -10.39 -7.84 -11.33
CA ASP A 114 -10.32 -8.18 -12.75
C ASP A 114 -9.79 -9.60 -12.95
N LEU A 115 -8.76 -10.00 -12.19
CA LEU A 115 -8.22 -11.37 -12.22
C LEU A 115 -9.27 -12.40 -11.82
N VAL A 116 -10.06 -12.16 -10.75
CA VAL A 116 -11.14 -13.08 -10.37
C VAL A 116 -12.20 -13.21 -11.47
N LEU A 117 -12.54 -12.11 -12.16
CA LEU A 117 -13.55 -12.12 -13.23
C LEU A 117 -13.07 -12.83 -14.50
N LEU A 118 -11.76 -12.78 -14.78
CA LEU A 118 -11.15 -13.40 -15.95
C LEU A 118 -10.80 -14.88 -15.72
N SER A 119 -10.65 -15.30 -14.46
CA SER A 119 -10.39 -16.68 -14.07
C SER A 119 -11.66 -17.53 -14.04
N GLY A 120 -11.58 -18.77 -14.50
CA GLY A 120 -12.66 -19.75 -14.35
C GLY A 120 -12.82 -20.21 -12.89
N PRO A 121 -13.98 -20.81 -12.52
CA PRO A 121 -14.26 -21.24 -11.15
C PRO A 121 -13.27 -22.27 -10.59
N ASP A 122 -12.56 -23.01 -11.46
CA ASP A 122 -11.56 -24.01 -11.07
C ASP A 122 -10.10 -23.52 -11.27
N ASP A 123 -9.90 -22.24 -11.61
CA ASP A 123 -8.58 -21.68 -11.81
C ASP A 123 -7.91 -21.39 -10.46
N PRO A 124 -6.76 -22.00 -10.14
CA PRO A 124 -6.04 -21.71 -8.89
C PRO A 124 -5.65 -20.22 -8.77
N ALA A 125 -5.53 -19.48 -9.88
CA ALA A 125 -5.28 -18.05 -9.86
C ALA A 125 -6.44 -17.26 -9.24
N ALA A 126 -7.69 -17.76 -9.37
CA ALA A 126 -8.86 -17.15 -8.75
C ALA A 126 -8.70 -17.10 -7.23
N ALA A 127 -8.28 -18.21 -6.59
CA ALA A 127 -8.11 -18.27 -5.13
C ALA A 127 -7.06 -17.26 -4.62
N ALA A 128 -5.93 -17.12 -5.32
CA ALA A 128 -4.90 -16.12 -4.99
C ALA A 128 -5.43 -14.68 -5.15
N ALA A 129 -6.17 -14.42 -6.22
CA ALA A 129 -6.76 -13.12 -6.49
C ALA A 129 -7.88 -12.78 -5.49
N GLU A 130 -8.70 -13.76 -5.06
CA GLU A 130 -9.70 -13.58 -4.01
C GLU A 130 -9.06 -13.27 -2.66
N ALA A 131 -8.02 -14.01 -2.26
CA ALA A 131 -7.28 -13.73 -1.03
C ALA A 131 -6.70 -12.31 -1.04
N CYS A 132 -6.08 -11.89 -2.15
CA CYS A 132 -5.62 -10.52 -2.34
C CYS A 132 -6.77 -9.50 -2.16
N ARG A 133 -7.88 -9.71 -2.86
CA ARG A 133 -9.05 -8.83 -2.82
C ARG A 133 -9.60 -8.67 -1.40
N ASP A 134 -9.67 -9.76 -0.66
CA ASP A 134 -10.20 -9.76 0.71
C ASP A 134 -9.26 -9.07 1.70
N ILE A 135 -7.94 -9.23 1.53
CA ILE A 135 -6.94 -8.47 2.29
C ILE A 135 -7.14 -6.97 2.08
N VAL A 136 -7.24 -6.54 0.81
CA VAL A 136 -7.40 -5.13 0.46
C VAL A 136 -8.75 -4.58 0.94
N ARG A 137 -9.85 -5.33 0.79
CA ARG A 137 -11.15 -4.94 1.37
C ARG A 137 -11.05 -4.81 2.88
N GLY A 138 -10.37 -5.73 3.56
CA GLY A 138 -10.15 -5.68 5.00
C GLY A 138 -9.34 -4.47 5.43
N ILE A 139 -8.31 -4.08 4.68
CA ILE A 139 -7.55 -2.85 4.91
C ILE A 139 -8.46 -1.62 4.80
N ILE A 140 -9.23 -1.53 3.72
CA ILE A 140 -10.12 -0.38 3.44
C ILE A 140 -11.26 -0.29 4.46
N SER A 141 -11.84 -1.42 4.88
CA SER A 141 -12.89 -1.44 5.90
C SER A 141 -12.35 -0.99 7.26
N HIS A 142 -11.21 -1.52 7.69
CA HIS A 142 -10.57 -1.11 8.95
C HIS A 142 -10.18 0.38 8.92
N GLY A 143 -9.74 0.90 7.76
CA GLY A 143 -9.51 2.33 7.60
C GLY A 143 -10.78 3.17 7.79
N ARG A 144 -11.91 2.74 7.20
CA ARG A 144 -13.20 3.44 7.37
C ARG A 144 -13.73 3.36 8.80
N ASP A 145 -13.65 2.21 9.44
CA ASP A 145 -14.11 2.00 10.81
C ASP A 145 -13.27 2.81 11.82
N ALA A 146 -12.00 3.04 11.51
CA ALA A 146 -11.12 3.94 12.26
C ALA A 146 -11.40 5.44 12.01
N GLY A 147 -12.45 5.79 11.24
CA GLY A 147 -12.83 7.17 10.93
C GLY A 147 -11.90 7.89 9.94
N VAL A 148 -11.13 7.14 9.16
CA VAL A 148 -10.23 7.72 8.15
C VAL A 148 -11.05 8.13 6.93
N ALA A 149 -11.25 9.43 6.76
CA ALA A 149 -11.82 9.98 5.53
C ALA A 149 -10.90 9.64 4.35
N ARG A 150 -11.48 9.15 3.25
CA ARG A 150 -10.76 9.04 1.98
C ARG A 150 -10.23 10.44 1.61
N PRO A 151 -8.96 10.59 1.23
CA PRO A 151 -8.54 11.80 0.54
C PRO A 151 -9.36 11.89 -0.75
N ALA A 152 -9.93 13.07 -0.98
CA ALA A 152 -10.71 13.40 -2.18
C ALA A 152 -9.81 13.45 -3.42
#